data_AF-A0A5C7IS89-F1
#
_entry.id   AF-A0A5C7IS89-F1
#
_cell.length_a   1.000
_cell.length_b   1.000
_cell.length_c   1.000
_cell.angle_alpha   90.00
_cell.angle_beta   90.00
_cell.angle_gamma   90.00
#
_symmetry.space_group_name_H-M   'P 1'
#
loop_
_entity.id
_entity.type
_entity.pdbx_description
1 polymer ?
#
loop_
_entity_poly.entity_id
_entity_poly.type
_entity_poly.pdbx_seq_one_letter_code
_entity_poly.pdbx_strand_id
1 'polypeptide(L)'
;MASSSSSSSSTQTKKIYLTAANGELFEVEEPVAMEMETVKSFFDFGNEDTTKDMILPMLNVSAEHMSAILDFYRKHLEFRKRIPPPSAEEVKAFDHAFLENKSNEQLKELIMAANFLNTKELLDFLTDATAKRIKNKSVEYVRAFFEIENDFTPEEEAKIRAENEWAFDGVDED
;
A
#
# COMPACT_ATOMS: atom_id res chain seq x y z
N MET A 1 33.16 -45.46 13.19
CA MET A 1 33.04 -44.02 12.86
C MET A 1 31.89 -43.87 11.89
N ALA A 2 30.70 -43.51 12.37
CA ALA A 2 29.54 -43.27 11.52
C ALA A 2 29.50 -41.76 11.24
N SER A 3 29.76 -41.38 9.99
CA SER A 3 29.70 -40.01 9.52
C SER A 3 28.23 -39.61 9.35
N SER A 4 27.73 -38.80 10.27
CA SER A 4 26.40 -38.19 10.18
C SER A 4 26.43 -37.07 9.14
N SER A 5 25.88 -37.35 7.96
CA SER A 5 25.57 -36.36 6.94
C SER A 5 24.44 -35.45 7.43
N SER A 6 24.76 -34.19 7.70
CA SER A 6 23.83 -33.11 7.98
C SER A 6 22.98 -32.81 6.75
N SER A 7 21.70 -33.17 6.79
CA SER A 7 20.70 -32.75 5.81
C SER A 7 20.36 -31.27 6.04
N SER A 8 20.85 -30.40 5.14
CA SER A 8 20.38 -29.04 4.99
C SER A 8 18.93 -29.05 4.51
N SER A 9 17.99 -28.83 5.43
CA SER A 9 16.57 -28.61 5.14
C SER A 9 16.40 -27.31 4.34
N SER A 10 16.24 -27.42 3.02
CA SER A 10 15.75 -26.34 2.18
C SER A 10 14.25 -26.18 2.47
N THR A 11 13.88 -25.15 3.24
CA THR A 11 12.49 -24.78 3.49
C THR A 11 11.85 -24.36 2.16
N GLN A 12 11.05 -25.22 1.55
CA GLN A 12 10.21 -24.82 0.42
C GLN A 12 9.15 -23.84 0.94
N THR A 13 9.33 -22.56 0.64
CA THR A 13 8.29 -21.54 0.83
C THR A 13 7.13 -21.88 -0.09
N LYS A 14 5.94 -22.11 0.48
CA LYS A 14 4.74 -22.28 -0.34
C LYS A 14 4.46 -20.98 -1.08
N LYS A 15 3.87 -21.12 -2.26
CA LYS A 15 3.58 -20.00 -3.16
C LYS A 15 2.08 -19.96 -3.45
N ILE A 16 1.55 -18.75 -3.58
CA ILE A 16 0.16 -18.43 -3.86
C ILE A 16 0.13 -17.67 -5.19
N TYR A 17 -0.87 -17.97 -6.01
CA TYR A 17 -1.03 -17.35 -7.32
C TYR A 17 -2.18 -16.34 -7.30
N LEU A 18 -1.88 -15.10 -7.67
CA LEU A 18 -2.85 -14.01 -7.77
C LEU A 18 -2.91 -13.52 -9.22
N THR A 19 -4.07 -13.09 -9.71
CA THR A 19 -4.17 -12.41 -11.01
C THR A 19 -4.61 -10.98 -10.85
N ALA A 20 -3.91 -10.03 -11.46
CA ALA A 20 -4.32 -8.63 -11.48
C ALA A 20 -5.51 -8.40 -12.43
N ALA A 21 -6.07 -7.19 -12.43
CA ALA A 21 -7.23 -6.80 -13.24
C ALA A 21 -7.02 -7.00 -14.75
N ASN A 22 -5.79 -6.87 -15.24
CA ASN A 22 -5.39 -7.11 -16.63
C ASN A 22 -5.17 -8.61 -16.96
N GLY A 23 -5.38 -9.51 -16.00
CA GLY A 23 -5.16 -10.96 -16.14
C GLY A 23 -3.70 -11.40 -15.92
N GLU A 24 -2.80 -10.48 -15.55
CA GLU A 24 -1.40 -10.81 -15.29
C GLU A 24 -1.25 -11.65 -14.02
N LEU A 25 -0.47 -12.73 -14.11
CA LEU A 25 -0.28 -13.70 -13.03
C LEU A 25 0.91 -13.32 -12.16
N PHE A 26 0.67 -13.25 -10.85
CA PHE A 26 1.66 -12.99 -9.81
C PHE A 26 1.86 -14.25 -8.97
N GLU A 27 3.11 -14.69 -8.91
CA GLU A 27 3.55 -15.74 -8.01
C GLU A 27 4.10 -15.10 -6.74
N VAL A 28 3.43 -15.35 -5.61
CA VAL A 28 3.66 -14.64 -4.34
C VAL A 28 4.04 -15.64 -3.27
N GLU A 29 5.06 -15.34 -2.48
CA GLU A 29 5.41 -16.16 -1.33
C GLU A 29 4.29 -16.12 -0.28
N GLU A 30 3.93 -17.29 0.30
CA GLU A 30 2.92 -17.40 1.37
C GLU A 30 3.06 -16.31 2.46
N PRO A 31 4.25 -16.03 3.04
CA PRO A 31 4.37 -14.97 4.04
C PRO A 31 4.02 -13.56 3.54
N VAL A 32 4.25 -13.25 2.26
CA VAL A 32 3.89 -11.96 1.66
C VAL A 32 2.39 -11.92 1.39
N ALA A 33 1.84 -13.03 0.89
CA ALA A 33 0.41 -13.16 0.61
C ALA A 33 -0.45 -13.03 1.88
N MET A 34 0.05 -13.52 3.02
CA MET A 34 -0.66 -13.47 4.29
C MET A 34 -0.69 -12.08 4.95
N GLU A 35 0.10 -11.12 4.46
CA GLU A 35 -0.02 -9.70 4.89
C GLU A 35 -1.25 -9.01 4.25
N MET A 36 -1.82 -9.59 3.19
CA MET A 36 -3.08 -9.14 2.59
C MET A 36 -4.24 -9.87 3.26
N GLU A 37 -5.00 -9.18 4.11
CA GLU A 37 -6.06 -9.82 4.89
C GLU A 37 -7.19 -10.38 4.00
N THR A 38 -7.43 -9.78 2.84
CA THR A 38 -8.38 -10.32 1.84
C THR A 38 -7.94 -11.70 1.33
N VAL A 39 -6.64 -11.89 1.08
CA VAL A 39 -6.06 -13.17 0.66
C VAL A 39 -6.08 -14.17 1.81
N LYS A 40 -5.64 -13.75 2.99
CA LYS A 40 -5.64 -14.59 4.20
C LYS A 40 -7.03 -15.10 4.56
N SER A 41 -8.03 -14.21 4.58
CA SER A 41 -9.44 -14.58 4.81
C SER A 41 -9.91 -15.63 3.81
N PHE A 42 -9.55 -15.49 2.53
CA PHE A 42 -9.93 -16.47 1.51
C PHE A 42 -9.41 -17.88 1.86
N PHE A 43 -8.16 -18.00 2.30
CA PHE A 43 -7.58 -19.29 2.70
C PHE A 43 -8.11 -19.78 4.06
N ASP A 44 -8.42 -18.89 4.99
CA ASP A 44 -8.97 -19.24 6.31
C ASP A 44 -10.43 -19.75 6.23
N PHE A 45 -11.23 -19.23 5.28
CA PHE A 45 -12.60 -19.71 4.99
C PHE A 45 -12.64 -20.89 4.01
N GLY A 46 -11.54 -21.17 3.32
CA GLY A 46 -11.40 -22.33 2.45
C GLY A 46 -11.33 -23.63 3.25
N ASN A 47 -11.94 -24.71 2.75
CA ASN A 47 -11.71 -26.04 3.31
C ASN A 47 -10.25 -26.49 3.05
N GLU A 48 -9.78 -27.54 3.71
CA GLU A 48 -8.46 -28.19 3.43
C GLU A 48 -8.25 -28.56 1.95
N ASP A 49 -9.34 -28.60 1.16
CA ASP A 49 -9.39 -28.82 -0.28
C ASP A 49 -9.14 -27.56 -1.14
N THR A 50 -8.80 -26.42 -0.54
CA THR A 50 -8.32 -25.25 -1.28
C THR A 50 -6.97 -25.63 -1.90
N THR A 51 -7.05 -26.14 -3.13
CA THR A 51 -5.90 -26.74 -3.81
C THR A 51 -4.81 -25.70 -4.01
N LYS A 52 -3.56 -26.16 -3.92
CA LYS A 52 -2.34 -25.34 -4.06
C LYS A 52 -2.20 -24.63 -5.42
N ASP A 53 -3.13 -24.89 -6.34
CA ASP A 53 -3.17 -24.38 -7.70
C ASP A 53 -4.29 -23.34 -7.93
N MET A 54 -5.01 -22.95 -6.87
CA MET A 54 -6.04 -21.93 -6.99
C MET A 54 -5.43 -20.55 -7.25
N ILE A 55 -5.88 -19.92 -8.33
CA ILE A 55 -5.50 -18.56 -8.72
C ILE A 55 -6.58 -17.60 -8.22
N LEU A 56 -6.18 -16.61 -7.40
CA LEU A 56 -7.11 -15.61 -6.86
C LEU A 56 -7.17 -14.36 -7.73
N PRO A 57 -8.33 -14.03 -8.32
CA PRO A 57 -8.46 -12.84 -9.15
C PRO A 57 -8.65 -11.56 -8.32
N MET A 58 -7.72 -10.63 -8.50
CA MET A 58 -7.71 -9.28 -7.92
C MET A 58 -8.19 -8.28 -8.97
N LEU A 59 -9.47 -8.39 -9.30
CA LEU A 59 -10.11 -7.66 -10.41
C LEU A 59 -10.06 -6.12 -10.27
N ASN A 60 -9.87 -5.61 -9.06
CA ASN A 60 -9.83 -4.17 -8.76
C ASN A 60 -8.41 -3.63 -8.56
N VAL A 61 -7.37 -4.42 -8.85
CA VAL A 61 -5.97 -4.04 -8.65
C VAL A 61 -5.21 -4.20 -9.96
N SER A 62 -4.64 -3.10 -10.48
CA SER A 62 -3.79 -3.19 -11.68
C SER A 62 -2.48 -3.92 -11.37
N ALA A 63 -1.83 -4.47 -12.40
CA ALA A 63 -0.55 -5.16 -12.23
C ALA A 63 0.55 -4.26 -11.63
N GLU A 64 0.58 -2.98 -12.01
CA GLU A 64 1.51 -1.99 -11.45
C GLU A 64 1.31 -1.82 -9.94
N HIS A 65 0.07 -1.61 -9.50
CA HIS A 65 -0.25 -1.49 -8.08
C HIS A 65 0.02 -2.80 -7.33
N MET A 66 -0.32 -3.94 -7.93
CA MET A 66 -0.03 -5.25 -7.35
C MET A 66 1.47 -5.42 -7.12
N SER A 67 2.31 -5.13 -8.12
CA SER A 67 3.77 -5.20 -7.99
C SER A 67 4.27 -4.29 -6.87
N ALA A 68 3.79 -3.04 -6.83
CA ALA A 68 4.20 -2.08 -5.79
C ALA A 68 3.84 -2.56 -4.37
N ILE A 69 2.65 -3.13 -4.18
CA ILE A 69 2.20 -3.68 -2.89
C ILE A 69 3.10 -4.87 -2.49
N LEU A 70 3.35 -5.79 -3.43
CA LEU A 70 4.20 -6.94 -3.17
C LEU A 70 5.64 -6.54 -2.83
N ASP A 71 6.21 -5.56 -3.53
CA ASP A 71 7.56 -5.08 -3.27
C ASP A 71 7.68 -4.39 -1.91
N PHE A 72 6.66 -3.61 -1.53
CA PHE A 72 6.57 -3.00 -0.20
C PHE A 72 6.62 -4.06 0.91
N TYR A 73 5.78 -5.09 0.80
CA TYR A 73 5.70 -6.15 1.81
C TYR A 73 6.92 -7.07 1.82
N ARG A 74 7.47 -7.41 0.65
CA ARG A 74 8.74 -8.17 0.55
C ARG A 74 9.84 -7.45 1.31
N LYS A 75 10.01 -6.14 1.09
CA LYS A 75 11.02 -5.35 1.79
C LYS A 75 10.78 -5.28 3.29
N HIS A 76 9.55 -4.98 3.72
CA HIS A 76 9.20 -4.90 5.15
C HIS A 76 9.36 -6.25 5.86
N LEU A 77 9.09 -7.37 5.19
CA LEU A 77 9.33 -8.70 5.71
C LEU A 77 10.82 -9.04 5.78
N GLU A 78 11.64 -8.62 4.81
CA GLU A 78 13.11 -8.72 4.91
C GLU A 78 13.63 -7.95 6.12
N PHE A 79 13.15 -6.73 6.32
CA PHE A 79 13.46 -5.89 7.48
C PHE A 79 13.12 -6.57 8.81
N ARG A 80 11.93 -7.18 8.92
CA ARG A 80 11.51 -7.95 10.11
C ARG A 80 12.38 -9.18 10.38
N LYS A 81 12.91 -9.83 9.33
CA LYS A 81 13.73 -11.06 9.44
C LYS A 81 15.22 -10.80 9.72
N ARG A 82 15.70 -9.57 9.49
CA ARG A 82 17.13 -9.25 9.56
C ARG A 82 17.64 -9.23 11.01
N ILE A 83 18.84 -9.78 11.22
CA ILE A 83 19.58 -9.70 12.49
C ILE A 83 21.01 -9.20 12.18
N PRO A 84 21.42 -8.01 12.64
CA PRO A 84 20.65 -7.06 13.47
C PRO A 84 19.50 -6.41 12.69
N PRO A 85 18.46 -5.91 13.39
CA PRO A 85 17.33 -5.23 12.77
C PRO A 85 17.78 -4.00 11.96
N PRO A 86 16.99 -3.54 10.98
CA PRO A 86 17.21 -2.28 10.29
C PRO A 86 17.18 -1.10 11.23
N SER A 87 18.01 -0.10 10.93
CA SER A 87 17.91 1.18 11.62
C SER A 87 16.61 1.87 11.21
N ALA A 88 16.08 2.75 12.06
CA ALA A 88 14.90 3.55 11.71
C ALA A 88 15.14 4.43 10.48
N GLU A 89 16.39 4.82 10.22
CA GLU A 89 16.80 5.60 9.05
C GLU A 89 16.75 4.76 7.76
N GLU A 90 17.17 3.49 7.81
CA GLU A 90 17.09 2.57 6.67
C GLU A 90 15.63 2.34 6.23
N VAL A 91 14.73 2.12 7.18
CA VAL A 91 13.29 1.93 6.89
C VAL A 91 12.69 3.20 6.29
N LYS A 92 12.93 4.36 6.93
CA LYS A 92 12.45 5.66 6.42
C LYS A 92 12.99 6.00 5.04
N ALA A 93 14.24 5.63 4.74
CA ALA A 93 14.83 5.87 3.42
C ALA A 93 14.14 5.04 2.34
N PHE A 94 13.81 3.77 2.63
CA PHE A 94 13.02 2.95 1.73
C PHE A 94 11.62 3.53 1.52
N ASP A 95 10.93 3.88 2.61
CA ASP A 95 9.60 4.47 2.58
C ASP A 95 9.55 5.77 1.76
N HIS A 96 10.55 6.65 1.95
CA HIS A 96 10.68 7.87 1.17
C HIS A 96 10.85 7.55 -0.32
N ALA A 97 11.79 6.68 -0.67
CA ALA A 97 12.05 6.30 -2.06
C ALA A 97 10.83 5.62 -2.72
N PHE A 98 10.04 4.88 -1.95
CA PHE A 98 8.81 4.24 -2.41
C PHE A 98 7.75 5.28 -2.82
N LEU A 99 7.66 6.40 -2.12
CA LEU A 99 6.68 7.48 -2.40
C LEU A 99 7.18 8.54 -3.37
N GLU A 100 8.49 8.78 -3.42
CA GLU A 100 9.12 9.86 -4.19
C GLU A 100 8.77 9.79 -5.69
N ASN A 101 8.70 8.59 -6.24
CA ASN A 101 8.41 8.36 -7.66
C ASN A 101 6.92 8.17 -7.98
N LYS A 102 6.00 8.43 -7.03
CA LYS A 102 4.56 8.22 -7.21
C LYS A 102 3.82 9.54 -7.39
N SER A 103 3.13 9.68 -8.54
CA SER A 103 2.22 10.79 -8.80
C SER A 103 1.06 10.82 -7.80
N ASN A 104 0.30 11.92 -7.77
CA ASN A 104 -0.90 12.00 -6.93
C ASN A 104 -1.97 11.00 -7.37
N GLU A 105 -2.09 10.75 -8.68
CA GLU A 105 -2.99 9.74 -9.23
C GLU A 105 -2.59 8.32 -8.80
N GLN A 106 -1.32 7.95 -8.99
CA GLN A 106 -0.79 6.65 -8.55
C GLN A 106 -0.94 6.45 -7.04
N LEU A 107 -0.77 7.52 -6.24
CA LEU A 107 -0.97 7.43 -4.79
C LEU A 107 -2.43 7.13 -4.44
N LYS A 108 -3.38 7.81 -5.08
CA LYS A 108 -4.83 7.56 -4.89
C LYS A 108 -5.23 6.15 -5.30
N GLU A 109 -4.79 5.69 -6.47
CA GLU A 109 -5.07 4.34 -6.96
C GLU A 109 -4.44 3.27 -6.06
N LEU A 110 -3.22 3.49 -5.58
CA LEU A 110 -2.55 2.59 -4.65
C LEU A 110 -3.27 2.52 -3.29
N ILE A 111 -3.82 3.63 -2.79
CA ILE A 111 -4.67 3.65 -1.58
C ILE A 111 -5.92 2.79 -1.77
N MET A 112 -6.58 2.92 -2.93
CA MET A 112 -7.76 2.12 -3.25
C MET A 112 -7.41 0.61 -3.31
N ALA A 113 -6.29 0.27 -3.95
CA ALA A 113 -5.80 -1.11 -4.00
C ALA A 113 -5.44 -1.65 -2.61
N ALA A 114 -4.75 -0.85 -1.80
CA ALA A 114 -4.38 -1.21 -0.43
C ALA A 114 -5.60 -1.46 0.45
N ASN A 115 -6.64 -0.63 0.31
CA ASN A 115 -7.93 -0.81 0.98
C ASN A 115 -8.65 -2.08 0.51
N PHE A 116 -8.67 -2.36 -0.80
CA PHE A 116 -9.29 -3.57 -1.36
C PHE A 116 -8.64 -4.87 -0.86
N LEU A 117 -7.30 -4.89 -0.79
CA LEU A 117 -6.53 -6.03 -0.28
C LEU A 117 -6.46 -6.08 1.25
N ASN A 118 -7.04 -5.07 1.91
CA ASN A 118 -7.04 -4.88 3.36
C ASN A 118 -5.63 -4.99 3.96
N THR A 119 -4.74 -4.14 3.46
CA THR A 119 -3.32 -4.07 3.82
C THR A 119 -3.07 -2.91 4.78
N LYS A 120 -3.36 -3.12 6.07
CA LYS A 120 -3.41 -2.05 7.07
C LYS A 120 -2.14 -1.19 7.15
N GLU A 121 -0.96 -1.82 7.20
CA GLU A 121 0.32 -1.12 7.31
C GLU A 121 0.58 -0.21 6.11
N LEU A 122 0.33 -0.71 4.90
CA LEU A 122 0.46 0.08 3.68
C LEU A 122 -0.61 1.18 3.62
N LEU A 123 -1.86 0.90 3.98
CA LEU A 123 -2.92 1.89 3.98
C LEU A 123 -2.62 3.05 4.95
N ASP A 124 -2.19 2.75 6.17
CA ASP A 124 -1.78 3.75 7.17
C ASP A 124 -0.61 4.59 6.64
N PHE A 125 0.37 3.95 6.01
CA PHE A 125 1.53 4.61 5.41
C PHE A 125 1.16 5.56 4.27
N LEU A 126 0.32 5.12 3.32
CA LEU A 126 -0.09 5.93 2.17
C LEU A 126 -1.03 7.08 2.57
N THR A 127 -1.90 6.86 3.56
CA THR A 127 -2.79 7.90 4.08
C THR A 127 -2.02 8.98 4.85
N ASP A 128 -1.00 8.60 5.65
CA ASP A 128 -0.08 9.56 6.28
C ASP A 128 0.73 10.35 5.24
N ALA A 129 1.22 9.69 4.19
CA ALA A 129 1.88 10.36 3.07
C ALA A 129 0.96 11.37 2.36
N THR A 130 -0.29 10.99 2.12
CA THR A 130 -1.30 11.87 1.52
C THR A 130 -1.60 13.06 2.43
N ALA A 131 -1.78 12.82 3.72
CA ALA A 131 -2.00 13.86 4.72
C ALA A 131 -0.84 14.87 4.74
N LYS A 132 0.41 14.40 4.62
CA LYS A 132 1.60 15.26 4.50
C LYS A 132 1.63 16.06 3.19
N ARG A 133 1.16 15.49 2.07
CA ARG A 133 1.10 16.20 0.76
C ARG A 133 0.07 17.32 0.72
N ILE A 134 -1.03 17.18 1.45
CA ILE A 134 -2.10 18.20 1.51
C ILE A 134 -1.97 19.14 2.71
N LYS A 135 -1.03 18.85 3.62
CA LYS A 135 -0.79 19.68 4.80
C LYS A 135 -0.34 21.06 4.36
N ASN A 136 -0.98 22.10 4.91
CA ASN A 136 -0.71 23.51 4.62
C ASN A 136 -0.85 23.91 3.14
N LYS A 137 -1.52 23.10 2.30
CA LYS A 137 -1.82 23.46 0.91
C LYS A 137 -3.13 24.23 0.81
N SER A 138 -3.33 24.96 -0.30
CA SER A 138 -4.55 25.73 -0.49
C SER A 138 -5.78 24.83 -0.63
N VAL A 139 -6.96 25.39 -0.37
CA VAL A 139 -8.24 24.69 -0.57
C VAL A 139 -8.39 24.29 -2.04
N GLU A 140 -7.93 25.14 -2.95
CA GLU A 140 -7.92 24.91 -4.39
C GLU A 140 -7.04 23.71 -4.75
N TYR A 141 -5.83 23.60 -4.19
CA TYR A 141 -4.95 22.45 -4.41
C TYR A 141 -5.56 21.16 -3.86
N VAL A 142 -6.14 21.20 -2.65
CA VAL A 142 -6.78 20.02 -2.07
C VAL A 142 -7.97 19.57 -2.90
N ARG A 143 -8.80 20.51 -3.37
CA ARG A 143 -9.90 20.22 -4.30
C ARG A 143 -9.38 19.59 -5.59
N ALA A 144 -8.34 20.14 -6.21
CA ALA A 144 -7.73 19.59 -7.41
C ALA A 144 -7.13 18.20 -7.18
N PHE A 145 -6.44 17.99 -6.05
CA PHE A 145 -5.84 16.70 -5.68
C PHE A 145 -6.86 15.57 -5.63
N PHE A 146 -8.02 15.84 -4.99
CA PHE A 146 -9.11 14.87 -4.86
C PHE A 146 -10.13 14.91 -6.00
N GLU A 147 -9.92 15.77 -7.01
CA GLU A 147 -10.84 15.98 -8.14
C GLU A 147 -12.26 16.36 -7.68
N ILE A 148 -12.34 17.23 -6.66
CA ILE A 148 -13.58 17.74 -6.09
C ILE A 148 -13.92 19.08 -6.76
N GLU A 149 -15.12 19.15 -7.36
CA GLU A 149 -15.68 20.40 -7.87
C GLU A 149 -16.16 21.29 -6.72
N ASN A 150 -15.91 22.60 -6.81
CA ASN A 150 -16.41 23.56 -5.83
C ASN A 150 -17.92 23.76 -6.02
N ASP A 151 -18.70 23.35 -5.04
CA ASP A 151 -20.16 23.44 -5.01
C ASP A 151 -20.69 24.68 -4.27
N PHE A 152 -19.79 25.53 -3.72
CA PHE A 152 -20.18 26.78 -3.07
C PHE A 152 -20.43 27.92 -4.07
N THR A 153 -21.43 28.74 -3.76
CA THR A 153 -21.56 30.05 -4.42
C THR A 153 -20.43 31.00 -3.98
N PRO A 154 -20.07 32.02 -4.78
CA PRO A 154 -19.03 32.98 -4.40
C PRO A 154 -19.30 33.69 -3.07
N GLU A 155 -20.57 33.91 -2.74
CA GLU A 155 -21.01 34.57 -1.50
C GLU A 155 -20.83 33.65 -0.28
N GLU A 156 -21.17 32.37 -0.41
CA GLU A 156 -20.97 31.36 0.63
C GLU A 156 -19.49 31.11 0.88
N GLU A 157 -18.71 30.99 -0.19
CA GLU A 157 -17.26 30.81 -0.08
C GLU A 157 -16.58 32.00 0.60
N ALA A 158 -16.94 33.24 0.22
CA ALA A 158 -16.41 34.44 0.86
C ALA A 158 -16.77 34.49 2.35
N LYS A 159 -17.99 34.10 2.72
CA LYS A 159 -18.42 34.02 4.12
C LYS A 159 -17.63 32.97 4.91
N ILE A 160 -17.47 31.76 4.37
CA ILE A 160 -16.70 30.68 5.01
C ILE A 160 -15.23 31.07 5.15
N ARG A 161 -14.64 31.73 4.14
CA ARG A 161 -13.26 32.23 4.21
C ARG A 161 -13.10 33.29 5.29
N ALA A 162 -14.04 34.24 5.40
CA ALA A 162 -14.03 35.26 6.46
C ALA A 162 -14.20 34.65 7.87
N GLU A 163 -15.02 33.62 8.02
CA GLU A 163 -15.20 32.90 9.30
C GLU A 163 -13.97 32.06 9.68
N ASN A 164 -13.19 31.60 8.70
CA ASN A 164 -12.04 30.71 8.88
C ASN A 164 -10.72 31.35 8.47
N GLU A 165 -10.56 32.67 8.59
CA GLU A 165 -9.35 33.40 8.19
C GLU A 165 -8.06 32.79 8.76
N TRP A 166 -8.13 32.25 10.00
CA TRP A 166 -7.03 31.57 10.68
C TRP A 166 -6.48 30.34 9.93
N ALA A 167 -7.28 29.70 9.07
CA ALA A 167 -6.90 28.51 8.32
C ALA A 167 -6.18 28.83 6.99
N PHE A 168 -6.19 30.09 6.57
CA PHE A 168 -5.57 30.54 5.31
C PHE A 168 -4.23 31.28 5.52
N ASP A 169 -3.80 31.45 6.77
CA ASP A 169 -2.50 32.04 7.10
C ASP A 169 -1.40 30.97 7.09
N GLY A 170 -0.24 31.29 6.49
CA GLY A 170 0.89 30.36 6.39
C GLY A 170 0.69 29.15 5.45
N VAL A 171 -0.19 29.28 4.46
CA VAL A 171 -0.38 28.28 3.39
C VAL A 171 0.81 28.33 2.43
N ASP A 172 1.33 27.16 2.07
CA ASP A 172 2.43 27.01 1.11
C ASP A 172 1.94 27.37 -0.31
N GLU A 173 2.82 27.92 -1.15
CA GLU A 173 2.51 28.07 -2.58
C GLU A 173 2.25 26.69 -3.21
N ASP A 174 1.21 26.61 -4.05
CA ASP A 174 0.69 25.35 -4.60
C ASP A 174 1.65 24.65 -5.56
#